data_AF-A0A7Y1XIV0-F1
#
_entry.id   AF-A0A7Y1XIV0-F1
#
_cell.length_a   1.000
_cell.length_b   1.000
_cell.length_c   1.000
_cell.angle_alpha   90.00
_cell.angle_beta   90.00
_cell.angle_gamma   90.00
#
_symmetry.space_group_name_H-M   'P 1'
#
loop_
_entity.id
_entity.type
_entity.pdbx_description
1 polymer ?
#
loop_
_entity_poly.entity_id
_entity_poly.type
_entity_poly.pdbx_seq_one_letter_code
_entity_poly.pdbx_strand_id
1 'polypeptide(L)' 'MSVSTTLWDSADYLETDEDIQHYLDACLEEAADDPAFIVYALSIVARAKNISQLAR' A
#
# COMPACT_ATOMS: atom_id res chain seq x y z
N MET A 1 13.22 -28.90 -4.73
CA MET A 1 13.66 -27.50 -4.56
C MET A 1 12.60 -26.79 -3.74
N SER A 2 12.90 -26.40 -2.51
CA SER A 2 11.96 -25.61 -1.68
C SER A 2 12.11 -24.13 -2.03
N VAL A 3 11.03 -23.48 -2.45
CA VAL A 3 10.99 -22.03 -2.65
C VAL A 3 10.69 -21.37 -1.31
N SER A 4 11.55 -20.44 -0.91
CA SER A 4 11.30 -19.60 0.26
C SER A 4 10.37 -18.46 -0.13
N THR A 5 9.22 -18.35 0.52
CA THR A 5 8.27 -17.25 0.34
C THR A 5 8.37 -16.28 1.51
N THR A 6 8.34 -14.99 1.24
CA THR A 6 8.24 -13.94 2.25
C THR A 6 6.80 -13.47 2.38
N LEU A 7 6.45 -12.90 3.54
CA LEU A 7 5.17 -12.21 3.72
C LEU A 7 5.16 -10.97 2.83
N TRP A 8 4.09 -10.81 2.06
CA TRP A 8 3.90 -9.68 1.17
C TRP A 8 3.17 -8.56 1.92
N ASP A 9 3.73 -7.36 1.88
CA ASP A 9 3.13 -6.13 2.42
C ASP A 9 3.12 -5.08 1.30
N SER A 10 1.94 -4.55 0.95
CA SER A 10 1.80 -3.55 -0.10
C SER A 10 2.61 -2.29 0.21
N ALA A 11 2.80 -1.96 1.49
CA ALA A 11 3.53 -0.77 1.91
C ALA A 11 4.99 -0.76 1.42
N ASP A 12 5.59 -1.92 1.23
CA ASP A 12 6.99 -2.06 0.79
C ASP A 12 7.19 -1.68 -0.69
N TYR A 13 6.11 -1.60 -1.47
CA TYR A 13 6.15 -1.32 -2.92
C TYR A 13 5.58 0.06 -3.29
N LEU A 14 5.10 0.83 -2.31
CA LEU A 14 4.54 2.16 -2.49
C LEU A 14 5.62 3.24 -2.30
N GLU A 15 6.63 3.21 -3.18
CA GLU A 15 7.81 4.09 -3.06
C GLU A 15 7.57 5.48 -3.65
N THR A 16 6.82 5.56 -4.75
CA THR A 16 6.56 6.82 -5.45
C THR A 16 5.14 7.33 -5.21
N ASP A 17 4.95 8.64 -5.39
CA ASP A 17 3.61 9.23 -5.33
C ASP A 17 2.67 8.65 -6.43
N GLU A 18 3.21 8.23 -7.59
CA GLU A 18 2.45 7.55 -8.65
C GLU A 18 1.93 6.18 -8.19
N ASP A 19 2.77 5.37 -7.52
CA ASP A 19 2.36 4.06 -7.00
C ASP A 19 1.25 4.21 -5.95
N ILE A 20 1.37 5.22 -5.10
CA ILE A 20 0.34 5.56 -4.09
C ILE A 20 -0.97 5.96 -4.77
N GLN A 21 -0.92 6.78 -5.82
CA GLN A 21 -2.12 7.15 -6.56
C GLN A 21 -2.79 5.94 -7.18
N HIS A 22 -2.04 5.09 -7.90
CA HIS A 22 -2.59 3.88 -8.52
C HIS A 22 -3.18 2.92 -7.48
N TYR A 23 -2.53 2.76 -6.33
CA TYR A 23 -3.03 1.93 -5.23
C TYR A 23 -4.34 2.46 -4.65
N LEU A 24 -4.44 3.76 -4.41
CA LEU A 24 -5.65 4.37 -3.88
C LEU A 24 -6.80 4.32 -4.89
N ASP A 25 -6.51 4.51 -6.19
CA ASP A 25 -7.51 4.42 -7.26
C ASP A 25 -8.09 2.99 -7.33
N ALA A 26 -7.22 1.98 -7.32
CA ALA A 26 -7.64 0.58 -7.26
C ALA A 26 -8.46 0.26 -5.99
N CYS A 27 -8.07 0.81 -4.83
CA CYS A 27 -8.83 0.64 -3.59
C CYS A 27 -10.21 1.30 -3.66
N LEU A 28 -10.33 2.45 -4.34
CA LEU A 28 -11.59 3.16 -4.51
C LEU A 28 -12.52 2.44 -5.49
N GLU A 29 -11.98 1.84 -6.56
CA GLU A 29 -12.76 1.03 -7.50
C GLU A 29 -13.29 -0.26 -6.86
N GLU A 30 -12.45 -0.98 -6.10
CA GLU A 30 -12.82 -2.27 -5.51
C GLU A 30 -13.69 -2.13 -4.24
N ALA A 31 -13.50 -1.06 -3.47
CA ALA A 31 -14.11 -0.89 -2.16
C ALA A 31 -14.92 0.41 -2.02
N ALA A 32 -15.53 0.88 -3.11
CA ALA A 32 -16.41 2.05 -3.12
C ALA A 32 -17.49 2.01 -2.03
N ASP A 33 -17.88 0.80 -1.61
CA ASP A 33 -18.96 0.53 -0.67
C ASP A 33 -18.48 0.34 0.78
N ASP A 34 -17.16 0.24 1.01
CA ASP A 34 -16.56 -0.06 2.31
C ASP A 34 -15.62 1.06 2.79
N PRO A 35 -16.13 2.00 3.62
CA PRO A 35 -15.32 3.07 4.20
C PRO A 35 -14.17 2.56 5.08
N ALA A 36 -14.32 1.39 5.72
CA ALA A 36 -13.27 0.84 6.58
C ALA A 36 -12.08 0.37 5.74
N PHE A 37 -12.33 -0.15 4.54
CA PHE A 37 -11.29 -0.53 3.60
C PHE A 37 -10.46 0.68 3.14
N ILE A 38 -11.10 1.80 2.82
CA ILE A 38 -10.39 3.03 2.45
C ILE A 38 -9.53 3.55 3.60
N VAL A 39 -10.02 3.51 4.84
CA VAL A 39 -9.22 3.88 6.03
C VAL A 39 -8.01 2.95 6.21
N TYR A 40 -8.17 1.66 5.95
CA TYR A 40 -7.07 0.70 5.98
C TYR A 40 -6.03 0.99 4.89
N ALA A 41 -6.47 1.24 3.65
CA ALA A 41 -5.61 1.61 2.53
C ALA A 41 -4.80 2.88 2.83
N LEU A 42 -5.43 3.90 3.42
CA LEU A 42 -4.75 5.12 3.87
C LEU A 42 -3.70 4.85 4.96
N SER A 43 -3.95 3.88 5.84
CA SER A 43 -2.99 3.48 6.89
C SER A 43 -1.75 2.80 6.29
N ILE A 44 -1.93 1.99 5.26
CA ILE A 44 -0.84 1.37 4.48
C ILE A 44 0.01 2.45 3.80
N VAL A 45 -0.63 3.40 3.11
CA VAL A 45 0.05 4.52 2.43
C VAL A 45 0.83 5.39 3.43
N ALA A 46 0.25 5.67 4.60
CA ALA A 46 0.94 6.44 5.65
C ALA A 46 2.20 5.74 6.14
N ARG A 47 2.16 4.40 6.29
CA ARG A 47 3.33 3.59 6.66
C ARG A 47 4.38 3.59 5.56
N ALA A 48 3.97 3.43 4.30
CA ALA A 48 4.87 3.47 3.15
C ALA A 48 5.62 4.81 3.07
N LYS A 49 4.92 5.95 3.22
CA LYS A 49 5.53 7.28 3.24
C LYS A 49 6.51 7.48 4.40
N ASN A 50 6.25 6.89 5.57
CA ASN A 50 7.17 6.97 6.70
C ASN A 50 8.47 6.20 6.43
N ILE A 51 8.36 5.01 5.84
CA ILE A 51 9.51 4.18 5.45
C ILE A 51 10.32 4.85 4.33
N SER A 52 9.66 5.39 3.30
CA SER A 52 10.35 6.06 2.20
C SER A 52 11.07 7.35 2.63
N GLN A 53 10.55 8.07 3.63
CA GLN A 53 11.25 9.22 4.22
C GLN A 53 12.48 8.81 5.04
N LEU A 54 12.45 7.65 5.71
CA LEU A 54 13.57 7.11 6.49
C LEU A 54 14.67 6.48 5.62
N ALA A 55 14.32 6.04 4.40
CA ALA A 55 15.25 5.42 3.47
C ALA A 55 16.15 6.42 2.71
N ARG A 56 16.06 7.72 3.02
CA ARG A 56 16.75 8.81 2.31
C ARG A 56 17.88 9.45 3.09
#